data_AF-A0A139JR38-F1
#
_entry.id   AF-A0A139JR38-F1
#
_cell.length_a   1.000
_cell.length_b   1.000
_cell.length_c   1.000
_cell.angle_alpha   90.00
_cell.angle_beta   90.00
_cell.angle_gamma   90.00
#
_symmetry.space_group_name_H-M   'P 1'
#
loop_
_entity.id
_entity.type
_entity.pdbx_description
1 polymer ?
#
loop_
_entity_poly.entity_id
_entity_poly.type
_entity_poly.pdbx_seq_one_letter_code
_entity_poly.pdbx_strand_id
1 'polypeptide(L)'
;MQNEYLNSKKNNVSLINHYLSFLLVVSFISISLFIFIREKNLRKQIQDIDVSKNFKESLEPIIQQNQVLLEENKRLKSLTYPFPQKDGSVEFRSLVTNRILRKEDPHGNIFEYDPQNLSDIIVKKIDKNGRITEYDGNTNKIYKITEKNGNCVLAKNIPNTNIKNIKECNLTFSELEEMGYNIKDLKEYGIIFEYFQNYDDFKQAQYTIKVLKENGFSAKELKSLGCSQKELKDSNCFTIEELKDIDFD
;
A
#
# COMPACT_ATOMS: atom_id res chain seq x y z
N MET A 1 -30.36 -82.27 45.16
CA MET A 1 -28.97 -82.69 44.91
C MET A 1 -28.47 -82.30 43.52
N GLN A 2 -28.71 -83.07 42.44
CA GLN A 2 -28.07 -82.82 41.13
C GLN A 2 -28.62 -81.59 40.38
N ASN A 3 -29.94 -81.34 40.46
CA ASN A 3 -30.58 -80.14 39.87
C ASN A 3 -30.22 -78.83 40.60
N GLU A 4 -30.06 -78.87 41.93
CA GLU A 4 -29.65 -77.69 42.72
C GLU A 4 -28.21 -77.30 42.44
N TYR A 5 -27.32 -78.28 42.26
CA TYR A 5 -25.91 -78.05 41.88
C TYR A 5 -25.79 -77.42 40.49
N LEU A 6 -26.58 -77.91 39.52
CA LEU A 6 -26.63 -77.35 38.16
C LEU A 6 -27.19 -75.91 38.14
N ASN A 7 -28.25 -75.63 38.91
CA ASN A 7 -28.80 -74.27 39.03
C ASN A 7 -27.81 -73.30 39.72
N SER A 8 -27.12 -73.73 40.76
CA SER A 8 -26.07 -72.94 41.42
C SER A 8 -24.93 -72.56 40.47
N LYS A 9 -24.45 -73.54 39.67
CA LYS A 9 -23.40 -73.30 38.66
C LYS A 9 -23.86 -72.36 37.54
N LYS A 10 -25.11 -72.50 37.08
CA LYS A 10 -25.70 -71.62 36.06
C LYS A 10 -25.89 -70.18 36.57
N ASN A 11 -26.30 -70.01 37.82
CA ASN A 11 -26.40 -68.71 38.48
C ASN A 11 -25.02 -68.05 38.63
N ASN A 12 -23.98 -68.80 39.02
CA ASN A 12 -22.61 -68.27 39.11
C ASN A 12 -22.06 -67.83 37.75
N VAL A 13 -22.30 -68.60 36.67
CA VAL A 13 -21.90 -68.21 35.31
C VAL A 13 -22.66 -66.97 34.85
N SER A 14 -23.96 -66.87 35.15
CA SER A 14 -24.75 -65.67 34.87
C SER A 14 -24.23 -64.44 35.62
N LEU A 15 -23.85 -64.59 36.88
CA LEU A 15 -23.29 -63.51 37.70
C LEU A 15 -21.95 -63.04 37.12
N ILE A 16 -21.06 -63.96 36.76
CA ILE A 16 -19.76 -63.66 36.15
C ILE A 16 -19.93 -62.92 34.81
N ASN A 17 -20.87 -63.36 33.97
CA ASN A 17 -21.17 -62.67 32.70
C ASN A 17 -21.72 -61.26 32.92
N HIS A 18 -22.52 -61.05 33.96
CA HIS A 18 -23.02 -59.72 34.33
C HIS A 18 -21.89 -58.80 34.81
N TYR A 19 -20.97 -59.31 35.64
CA TYR A 19 -19.75 -58.59 36.04
C TYR A 19 -18.83 -58.28 34.85
N LEU A 20 -18.63 -59.22 33.93
CA LEU A 20 -17.81 -59.03 32.74
C LEU A 20 -18.42 -57.98 31.81
N SER A 21 -19.74 -58.04 31.60
CA SER A 21 -20.50 -57.03 30.85
C SER A 21 -20.40 -55.66 31.50
N PHE A 22 -20.51 -55.58 32.83
CA PHE A 22 -20.36 -54.33 33.57
C PHE A 22 -18.95 -53.76 33.44
N LEU A 23 -17.92 -54.61 33.56
CA LEU A 23 -16.52 -54.21 33.40
C LEU A 23 -16.23 -53.68 31.98
N LEU A 24 -16.80 -54.32 30.94
CA LEU A 24 -16.72 -53.87 29.56
C LEU A 24 -17.41 -52.53 29.34
N VAL A 25 -18.56 -52.31 29.97
CA VAL A 25 -19.26 -51.02 29.90
C VAL A 25 -18.47 -49.92 30.60
N VAL A 26 -17.91 -50.20 31.79
CA VAL A 26 -17.10 -49.23 32.54
C VAL A 26 -15.80 -48.91 31.80
N SER A 27 -15.14 -49.89 31.18
CA SER A 27 -13.94 -49.66 30.37
C SER A 27 -14.25 -48.87 29.10
N PHE A 28 -15.38 -49.15 28.45
CA PHE A 28 -15.82 -48.39 27.29
C PHE A 28 -16.13 -46.93 27.65
N ILE A 29 -16.80 -46.69 28.78
CA ILE A 29 -17.09 -45.34 29.29
C ILE A 29 -15.79 -44.61 29.63
N SER A 30 -14.83 -45.25 30.29
CA SER A 30 -13.57 -44.62 30.68
C SER A 30 -12.69 -44.27 29.47
N ILE A 31 -12.62 -45.16 28.47
CA ILE A 31 -11.93 -44.89 27.20
C ILE A 31 -12.61 -43.74 26.45
N SER A 32 -13.93 -43.73 26.39
CA SER A 32 -14.70 -42.67 25.72
C SER A 32 -14.49 -41.31 26.40
N LEU A 33 -14.48 -41.29 27.74
CA LEU A 33 -14.23 -40.08 28.52
C LEU A 33 -12.78 -39.58 28.33
N PHE A 34 -11.81 -40.49 28.29
CA PHE A 34 -10.41 -40.16 28.03
C PHE A 34 -10.22 -39.53 26.64
N ILE A 35 -10.83 -40.12 25.60
CA ILE A 35 -10.81 -39.58 24.23
C ILE A 35 -11.43 -38.18 24.21
N PHE A 36 -12.58 -38.00 24.86
CA PHE A 36 -13.26 -36.71 24.93
C PHE A 36 -12.43 -35.62 25.62
N ILE A 37 -11.82 -35.93 26.78
CA ILE A 37 -10.95 -34.99 27.50
C ILE A 37 -9.74 -34.63 26.64
N ARG A 38 -9.13 -35.62 25.97
CA ARG A 38 -7.98 -35.40 25.09
C ARG A 38 -8.33 -34.49 23.92
N GLU A 39 -9.46 -34.73 23.23
CA GLU A 39 -9.94 -33.85 22.16
C GLU A 39 -10.19 -32.42 22.64
N LYS A 40 -10.81 -32.25 23.81
CA LYS A 40 -11.07 -30.92 24.36
C LYS A 40 -9.78 -30.16 24.64
N ASN A 41 -8.77 -30.84 25.19
CA ASN A 41 -7.45 -30.25 25.43
C ASN A 41 -6.73 -29.89 24.12
N LEU A 42 -6.79 -30.76 23.10
CA LEU A 42 -6.25 -30.49 21.76
C LEU A 42 -6.93 -29.29 21.09
N ARG A 43 -8.27 -29.21 21.15
CA ARG A 43 -9.02 -28.07 20.59
C ARG A 43 -8.66 -26.75 21.28
N LYS A 44 -8.49 -26.77 22.60
CA LYS A 44 -8.03 -25.60 23.36
C LYS A 44 -6.64 -25.15 22.92
N GLN A 45 -5.70 -26.09 22.78
CA GLN A 45 -4.35 -25.79 22.28
C GLN A 45 -4.37 -25.23 20.85
N ILE A 46 -5.21 -25.77 19.96
CA ILE A 46 -5.34 -25.29 18.58
C ILE A 46 -5.98 -23.90 18.52
N GLN A 47 -6.93 -23.61 19.40
CA GLN A 47 -7.61 -22.32 19.47
C GLN A 47 -6.70 -21.19 20.00
N ASP A 48 -5.70 -21.52 20.82
CA ASP A 48 -4.68 -20.58 21.30
C ASP A 48 -3.58 -20.30 20.25
N ILE A 49 -3.51 -21.10 19.17
CA ILE A 49 -2.59 -20.84 18.05
C ILE A 49 -3.24 -19.78 17.15
N ASP A 50 -2.84 -18.52 17.36
CA ASP A 50 -3.13 -17.45 16.40
C ASP A 50 -2.21 -17.61 15.18
N VAL A 51 -2.66 -18.44 14.24
CA VAL A 51 -1.97 -18.69 12.96
C VAL A 51 -1.68 -17.38 12.22
N SER A 52 -2.56 -16.37 12.34
CA SER A 52 -2.33 -15.08 11.69
C SER A 52 -1.19 -14.30 12.34
N LYS A 53 -1.08 -14.35 13.68
CA LYS A 53 0.03 -13.71 14.40
C LYS A 53 1.35 -14.40 14.10
N ASN A 54 1.42 -15.73 14.18
CA ASN A 54 2.64 -16.49 13.90
C ASN A 54 3.10 -16.29 12.45
N PHE A 55 2.16 -16.23 11.50
CA PHE A 55 2.47 -15.93 10.10
C PHE A 55 3.01 -14.51 9.91
N LYS A 56 2.41 -13.51 10.57
CA LYS A 56 2.91 -12.12 10.55
C LYS A 56 4.32 -12.01 11.14
N GLU A 57 4.55 -12.61 12.30
CA GLU A 57 5.86 -12.62 12.96
C GLU A 57 6.93 -13.32 12.11
N SER A 58 6.56 -14.37 11.37
CA SER A 58 7.48 -15.03 10.44
C SER A 58 7.74 -14.25 9.14
N LEU A 59 6.79 -13.44 8.67
CA LEU A 59 6.92 -12.63 7.46
C LEU A 59 7.66 -11.31 7.70
N GLU A 60 7.51 -10.72 8.87
CA GLU A 60 8.14 -9.45 9.23
C GLU A 60 9.66 -9.40 8.97
N PRO A 61 10.48 -10.39 9.38
CA PRO A 61 11.92 -10.36 9.10
C PRO A 61 12.24 -10.44 7.60
N ILE A 62 11.43 -11.18 6.81
CA ILE A 62 11.60 -11.27 5.35
C ILE A 62 11.30 -9.92 4.70
N ILE A 63 10.23 -9.26 5.14
CA ILE A 63 9.87 -7.93 4.65
C ILE A 63 10.98 -6.92 4.98
N GLN A 64 11.49 -6.93 6.21
CA GLN A 64 12.59 -6.08 6.64
C GLN A 64 13.86 -6.33 5.81
N GLN A 65 14.23 -7.60 5.59
CA GLN A 65 15.39 -7.95 4.77
C GLN A 65 15.24 -7.49 3.33
N ASN A 66 14.04 -7.64 2.74
CA ASN A 66 13.77 -7.15 1.39
C ASN A 66 13.86 -5.63 1.29
N GLN A 67 13.46 -4.90 2.34
CA GLN A 67 13.67 -3.45 2.40
C GLN A 67 15.16 -3.10 2.42
N VAL A 68 15.95 -3.78 3.25
CA VAL A 68 17.41 -3.59 3.30
C VAL A 68 18.05 -3.87 1.93
N LEU A 69 17.70 -5.00 1.30
CA LEU A 69 18.20 -5.36 -0.03
C LEU A 69 17.79 -4.35 -1.10
N LEU A 70 16.60 -3.79 -1.00
CA LEU A 70 16.11 -2.78 -1.93
C LEU A 70 16.89 -1.47 -1.78
N GLU A 71 17.20 -1.04 -0.55
CA GLU A 71 18.06 0.12 -0.30
C GLU A 71 19.51 -0.12 -0.73
N GLU A 72 20.04 -1.32 -0.49
CA GLU A 72 21.39 -1.69 -0.95
C GLU A 72 21.47 -1.71 -2.48
N ASN A 73 20.45 -2.26 -3.17
CA ASN A 73 20.37 -2.22 -4.63
C ASN A 73 20.30 -0.79 -5.16
N LYS A 74 19.54 0.12 -4.52
CA LYS A 74 19.52 1.55 -4.87
C LYS A 74 20.91 2.15 -4.73
N ARG A 75 21.60 1.89 -3.61
CA ARG A 75 22.95 2.38 -3.34
C ARG A 75 23.95 1.88 -4.38
N LEU A 76 23.93 0.59 -4.71
CA LEU A 76 24.86 0.01 -5.69
C LEU A 76 24.64 0.60 -7.09
N LYS A 77 23.37 0.83 -7.48
CA LYS A 77 23.04 1.45 -8.76
C LYS A 77 23.47 2.92 -8.85
N SER A 78 23.55 3.64 -7.73
CA SER A 78 24.00 5.04 -7.71
C SER A 78 25.51 5.21 -7.66
N LEU A 79 26.28 4.14 -7.44
CA LEU A 79 27.74 4.23 -7.44
C LEU A 79 28.26 4.55 -8.85
N THR A 80 29.02 5.63 -8.95
CA THR A 80 29.61 6.09 -10.21
C THR A 80 31.11 6.29 -10.10
N TYR A 81 31.79 6.22 -11.24
CA TYR A 81 33.17 6.65 -11.39
C TYR A 81 33.29 7.77 -12.45
N PRO A 82 34.19 8.75 -12.25
CA PRO A 82 34.41 9.82 -13.21
C PRO A 82 35.20 9.30 -14.42
N PHE A 83 34.77 9.69 -15.61
CA PHE A 83 35.39 9.36 -16.88
C PHE A 83 35.61 10.66 -17.69
N PRO A 84 36.82 11.23 -17.64
CA PRO A 84 37.13 12.45 -18.38
C PRO A 84 37.11 12.21 -19.89
N GLN A 85 36.51 13.15 -20.63
CA GLN A 85 36.40 13.13 -22.08
C GLN A 85 37.39 14.11 -22.72
N LYS A 86 37.70 13.87 -24.01
CA LYS A 86 38.65 14.72 -24.77
C LYS A 86 38.15 16.15 -24.98
N ASP A 87 36.83 16.35 -24.94
CA ASP A 87 36.19 17.66 -25.06
C ASP A 87 36.23 18.48 -23.75
N GLY A 88 36.84 17.94 -22.68
CA GLY A 88 36.92 18.55 -21.35
C GLY A 88 35.70 18.28 -20.47
N SER A 89 34.69 17.54 -20.96
CA SER A 89 33.57 17.10 -20.14
C SER A 89 33.96 15.91 -19.25
N VAL A 90 33.21 15.69 -18.18
CA VAL A 90 33.38 14.53 -17.29
C VAL A 90 32.07 13.76 -17.23
N GLU A 91 32.11 12.48 -17.58
CA GLU A 91 30.96 11.58 -17.47
C GLU A 91 31.08 10.74 -16.20
N PHE A 92 30.01 10.69 -15.42
CA PHE A 92 29.91 9.84 -14.23
C PHE A 92 29.13 8.59 -14.62
N ARG A 93 29.85 7.48 -14.78
CA ARG A 93 29.31 6.21 -15.26
C ARG A 93 29.03 5.26 -14.11
N SER A 94 27.93 4.52 -14.18
CA SER A 94 27.58 3.48 -13.20
C SER A 94 28.67 2.42 -13.14
N LEU A 95 29.11 2.04 -11.93
CA LEU A 95 30.06 0.93 -11.74
C LEU A 95 29.47 -0.43 -12.18
N VAL A 96 28.14 -0.56 -12.17
CA VAL A 96 27.46 -1.83 -12.45
C VAL A 96 27.12 -1.97 -13.93
N THR A 97 26.57 -0.90 -14.53
CA THR A 97 26.03 -0.96 -15.90
C THR A 97 26.88 -0.23 -16.93
N ASN A 98 27.90 0.53 -16.49
CA ASN A 98 28.72 1.42 -17.33
C ASN A 98 27.94 2.52 -18.09
N ARG A 99 26.66 2.72 -17.76
CA ARG A 99 25.82 3.78 -18.32
C ARG A 99 26.14 5.13 -17.72
N ILE A 100 25.97 6.19 -18.49
CA ILE A 100 26.13 7.56 -18.01
C ILE A 100 24.94 7.89 -17.12
N LEU A 101 25.19 8.25 -15.86
CA LEU A 101 24.15 8.71 -14.93
C LEU A 101 24.16 10.23 -14.80
N ARG A 102 25.34 10.83 -14.97
CA ARG A 102 25.54 12.27 -14.88
C ARG A 102 26.68 12.71 -15.81
N LYS A 103 26.57 13.89 -16.40
CA LYS A 103 27.62 14.53 -17.21
C LYS A 103 27.81 15.97 -16.77
N GLU A 104 29.06 16.37 -16.59
CA GLU A 104 29.47 17.77 -16.40
C GLU A 104 30.16 18.25 -17.68
N ASP A 105 29.65 19.32 -18.29
CA ASP A 105 30.30 19.92 -19.46
C ASP A 105 31.36 20.97 -19.06
N PRO A 106 32.25 21.38 -19.99
CA PRO A 106 33.28 22.38 -19.69
C PRO A 106 32.73 23.77 -19.33
N HIS A 107 31.45 24.01 -19.60
CA HIS A 107 30.77 25.28 -19.32
C HIS A 107 30.12 25.31 -17.93
N GLY A 108 30.25 24.22 -17.16
CA GLY A 108 29.70 24.10 -15.82
C GLY A 108 28.22 23.69 -15.78
N ASN A 109 27.65 23.19 -16.89
CA ASN A 109 26.33 22.60 -16.88
C ASN A 109 26.41 21.12 -16.47
N ILE A 110 25.42 20.68 -15.71
CA ILE A 110 25.26 19.31 -15.25
C ILE A 110 24.03 18.71 -15.94
N PHE A 111 24.16 17.49 -16.44
CA PHE A 111 23.07 16.70 -17.00
C PHE A 111 22.93 15.42 -16.19
N GLU A 112 21.72 15.08 -15.79
CA GLU A 112 21.37 13.82 -15.12
C GLU A 112 20.50 12.99 -16.08
N TYR A 113 20.78 11.69 -16.14
CA TYR A 113 20.18 10.75 -17.07
C TYR A 113 19.34 9.70 -16.34
N ASP A 114 18.32 9.17 -17.00
CA ASP A 114 17.50 8.10 -16.42
C ASP A 114 18.34 6.83 -16.17
N PRO A 115 18.46 6.35 -14.92
CA PRO A 115 19.26 5.16 -14.60
C PRO A 115 18.66 3.86 -15.15
N GLN A 116 17.36 3.85 -15.51
CA GLN A 116 16.61 2.65 -15.90
C GLN A 116 16.42 2.56 -17.42
N ASN A 117 16.39 3.69 -18.13
CA ASN A 117 16.07 3.73 -19.56
C ASN A 117 17.29 3.40 -20.46
N LEU A 118 17.02 2.85 -21.64
CA LEU A 118 18.01 2.41 -22.63
C LEU A 118 18.47 3.52 -23.59
N SER A 119 17.81 4.68 -23.53
CA SER A 119 18.12 5.86 -24.32
C SER A 119 18.78 6.89 -23.40
N ASP A 120 19.76 7.64 -23.91
CA ASP A 120 20.47 8.73 -23.20
C ASP A 120 19.53 9.93 -22.95
N ILE A 121 18.38 9.68 -22.31
CA ILE A 121 17.37 10.67 -22.00
C ILE A 121 17.83 11.45 -20.79
N ILE A 122 17.94 12.75 -20.98
CA ILE A 122 18.21 13.71 -19.91
C ILE A 122 16.91 13.85 -19.12
N VAL A 123 16.96 13.54 -17.84
CA VAL A 123 15.82 13.76 -16.92
C VAL A 123 15.92 15.12 -16.24
N LYS A 124 17.15 15.64 -16.10
CA LYS A 124 17.39 16.92 -15.45
C LYS A 124 18.67 17.57 -15.97
N LYS A 125 18.61 18.89 -16.14
CA LYS A 125 19.74 19.74 -16.49
C LYS A 125 19.87 20.84 -15.44
N ILE A 126 21.08 21.08 -14.96
CA ILE A 126 21.42 22.21 -14.09
C ILE A 126 22.38 23.08 -14.89
N ASP A 127 22.01 24.33 -15.16
CA ASP A 127 22.92 25.25 -15.84
C ASP A 127 23.98 25.81 -14.89
N LYS A 128 24.99 26.49 -15.45
CA LYS A 128 26.06 27.16 -14.68
C LYS A 128 25.56 28.18 -13.65
N ASN A 129 24.34 28.70 -13.82
CA ASN A 129 23.73 29.66 -12.90
C ASN A 129 22.92 28.98 -11.79
N GLY A 130 22.82 27.64 -11.83
CA GLY A 130 22.04 26.83 -10.88
C GLY A 130 20.57 26.71 -11.25
N ARG A 131 20.14 27.10 -12.45
CA ARG A 131 18.78 26.87 -12.93
C ARG A 131 18.60 25.40 -13.29
N ILE A 132 17.55 24.80 -12.76
CA ILE A 132 17.21 23.39 -12.95
C ILE A 132 16.11 23.30 -14.00
N THR A 133 16.31 22.50 -15.04
CA THR A 133 15.30 22.14 -16.05
C THR A 133 15.05 20.64 -15.95
N GLU A 134 13.81 20.24 -15.71
CA GLU A 134 13.41 18.84 -15.61
C GLU A 134 12.59 18.42 -16.83
N TYR A 135 12.82 17.19 -17.28
CA TYR A 135 12.30 16.66 -18.53
C TYR A 135 11.51 15.38 -18.26
N ASP A 136 10.44 15.19 -19.02
CA ASP A 136 9.68 13.95 -19.00
C ASP A 136 10.50 12.84 -19.65
N GLY A 137 10.78 11.78 -18.88
CA GLY A 137 11.58 10.64 -19.31
C GLY A 137 11.00 9.85 -20.50
N ASN A 138 9.73 10.09 -20.87
CA ASN A 138 9.11 9.44 -22.04
C ASN A 138 9.09 10.35 -23.27
N THR A 139 8.77 11.63 -23.10
CA THR A 139 8.57 12.56 -24.23
C THR A 139 9.75 13.50 -24.48
N ASN A 140 10.74 13.53 -23.57
CA ASN A 140 11.86 14.47 -23.54
C ASN A 140 11.43 15.95 -23.56
N LYS A 141 10.16 16.22 -23.22
CA LYS A 141 9.63 17.58 -23.09
C LYS A 141 9.95 18.11 -21.70
N ILE A 142 10.29 19.40 -21.65
CA ILE A 142 10.46 20.10 -20.38
C ILE A 142 9.10 20.15 -19.68
N TYR A 143 9.06 19.69 -18.44
CA TYR A 143 7.85 19.83 -17.63
C TYR A 143 7.99 20.81 -16.47
N LYS A 144 9.21 21.07 -16.00
CA LYS A 144 9.44 21.98 -14.87
C LYS A 144 10.76 22.73 -15.03
N ILE A 145 10.77 24.01 -14.66
CA ILE A 145 11.97 24.81 -14.56
C ILE A 145 11.98 25.54 -13.23
N THR A 146 13.08 25.42 -12.50
CA THR A 146 13.29 26.01 -11.19
C THR A 146 14.54 26.87 -11.20
N GLU A 147 14.47 28.08 -10.66
CA GLU A 147 15.63 28.93 -10.47
C GLU A 147 16.46 28.50 -9.26
N LYS A 148 17.69 29.02 -9.15
CA LYS A 148 18.63 28.67 -8.06
C LYS A 148 18.07 28.93 -6.66
N ASN A 149 17.16 29.89 -6.52
CA ASN A 149 16.47 30.23 -5.27
C ASN A 149 15.35 29.23 -4.90
N GLY A 150 15.08 28.22 -5.74
CA GLY A 150 13.99 27.26 -5.55
C GLY A 150 12.67 27.69 -6.17
N ASN A 151 12.58 28.89 -6.76
CA ASN A 151 11.34 29.36 -7.39
C ASN A 151 11.12 28.64 -8.71
N CYS A 152 9.98 27.95 -8.83
CA CYS A 152 9.52 27.39 -10.08
C CYS A 152 9.03 28.51 -11.02
N VAL A 153 9.56 28.57 -12.23
CA VAL A 153 9.23 29.59 -13.24
C VAL A 153 8.54 29.02 -14.48
N LEU A 154 8.47 27.69 -14.56
CA LEU A 154 7.68 26.99 -15.58
C LEU A 154 7.24 25.66 -15.00
N ALA A 155 5.96 25.33 -15.19
CA ALA A 155 5.40 24.01 -14.92
C ALA A 155 4.37 23.72 -16.03
N LYS A 156 4.62 22.73 -16.89
CA LYS A 156 3.75 22.38 -18.04
C LYS A 156 3.83 20.88 -18.34
N ASN A 157 2.80 20.26 -18.92
CA ASN A 157 2.81 18.84 -19.32
C ASN A 157 3.41 17.91 -18.25
N ILE A 158 3.07 18.11 -16.98
CA ILE A 158 3.73 17.37 -15.91
C ILE A 158 3.32 15.90 -16.03
N PRO A 159 4.25 14.94 -15.93
CA PRO A 159 3.89 13.54 -15.90
C PRO A 159 3.04 13.27 -14.65
N ASN A 160 1.95 12.50 -14.76
CA ASN A 160 1.11 12.18 -13.61
C ASN A 160 1.91 11.59 -12.43
N THR A 161 2.96 10.81 -12.73
CA THR A 161 3.88 10.25 -11.73
C THR A 161 4.59 11.29 -10.85
N ASN A 162 4.74 12.53 -11.35
CA ASN A 162 5.53 13.58 -10.70
C ASN A 162 4.66 14.64 -10.04
N ILE A 163 3.33 14.49 -10.07
CA ILE A 163 2.39 15.51 -9.59
C ILE A 163 2.58 15.83 -8.09
N LYS A 164 3.02 14.85 -7.29
CA LYS A 164 3.35 15.01 -5.87
C LYS A 164 4.49 16.02 -5.62
N ASN A 165 5.36 16.21 -6.62
CA ASN A 165 6.54 17.08 -6.52
C ASN A 165 6.27 18.49 -7.08
N ILE A 166 5.03 18.82 -7.42
CA ILE A 166 4.62 20.12 -7.98
C ILE A 166 4.37 21.17 -6.88
N LYS A 167 4.29 20.79 -5.61
CA LYS A 167 4.07 21.74 -4.50
C LYS A 167 4.99 22.96 -4.55
N GLU A 168 6.24 22.75 -4.96
CA GLU A 168 7.27 23.80 -5.10
C GLU A 168 6.94 24.84 -6.18
N CYS A 169 5.98 24.56 -7.06
CA CYS A 169 5.58 25.46 -8.14
C CYS A 169 4.42 26.39 -7.82
N ASN A 170 3.81 26.30 -6.63
CA ASN A 170 2.67 27.13 -6.21
C ASN A 170 1.58 27.29 -7.29
N LEU A 171 1.34 26.23 -8.07
CA LEU A 171 0.32 26.27 -9.11
C LEU A 171 -1.05 26.39 -8.47
N THR A 172 -1.94 27.09 -9.15
CA THR A 172 -3.36 27.10 -8.86
C THR A 172 -4.03 25.85 -9.45
N PHE A 173 -5.21 25.48 -8.95
CA PHE A 173 -5.97 24.38 -9.51
C PHE A 173 -6.35 24.62 -10.98
N SER A 174 -6.70 25.85 -11.35
CA SER A 174 -7.03 26.18 -12.75
C SER A 174 -5.85 25.99 -13.70
N GLU A 175 -4.62 26.30 -13.27
CA GLU A 175 -3.42 26.01 -14.08
C GLU A 175 -3.21 24.50 -14.25
N LEU A 176 -3.53 23.70 -13.23
CA LEU A 176 -3.49 22.24 -13.34
C LEU A 176 -4.57 21.71 -14.30
N GLU A 177 -5.76 22.29 -14.29
CA GLU A 177 -6.83 21.95 -15.24
C GLU A 177 -6.43 22.24 -16.68
N GLU A 178 -5.80 23.39 -16.95
CA GLU A 178 -5.25 23.72 -18.27
C GLU A 178 -4.17 22.72 -18.73
N MET A 179 -3.48 22.10 -17.77
CA MET A 179 -2.48 21.06 -18.02
C MET A 179 -3.09 19.65 -18.19
N GLY A 180 -4.41 19.52 -18.07
CA GLY A 180 -5.15 18.28 -18.26
C GLY A 180 -5.35 17.45 -16.99
N TYR A 181 -5.01 18.00 -15.81
CA TYR A 181 -5.30 17.35 -14.54
C TYR A 181 -6.71 17.63 -14.07
N ASN A 182 -7.34 16.64 -13.46
CA ASN A 182 -8.65 16.78 -12.84
C ASN A 182 -8.59 16.42 -11.34
N ILE A 183 -9.71 16.62 -10.65
CA ILE A 183 -9.84 16.31 -9.22
C ILE A 183 -9.54 14.83 -8.91
N LYS A 184 -9.93 13.90 -9.79
CA LYS A 184 -9.65 12.48 -9.60
C LYS A 184 -8.14 12.24 -9.59
N ASP A 185 -7.38 12.86 -10.49
CA ASP A 185 -5.92 12.75 -10.49
C ASP A 185 -5.35 13.26 -9.15
N LEU A 186 -5.72 14.47 -8.73
CA LEU A 186 -5.25 15.03 -7.46
C LEU A 186 -5.59 14.17 -6.25
N LYS A 187 -6.76 13.52 -6.26
CA LYS A 187 -7.19 12.58 -5.24
C LYS A 187 -6.34 11.31 -5.25
N GLU A 188 -6.16 10.68 -6.41
CA GLU A 188 -5.34 9.46 -6.56
C GLU A 188 -3.89 9.69 -6.10
N TYR A 189 -3.36 10.89 -6.34
CA TYR A 189 -2.02 11.27 -5.90
C TYR A 189 -1.98 11.84 -4.47
N GLY A 190 -3.11 11.95 -3.78
CA GLY A 190 -3.18 12.39 -2.38
C GLY A 190 -2.76 13.84 -2.15
N ILE A 191 -2.89 14.70 -3.16
CA ILE A 191 -2.57 16.13 -3.07
C ILE A 191 -3.81 17.03 -3.17
N ILE A 192 -5.01 16.46 -3.27
CA ILE A 192 -6.26 17.23 -3.38
C ILE A 192 -6.44 18.25 -2.23
N PHE A 193 -6.03 17.88 -1.01
CA PHE A 193 -6.18 18.75 0.17
C PHE A 193 -5.23 19.94 0.20
N GLU A 194 -4.24 19.99 -0.70
CA GLU A 194 -3.41 21.19 -0.90
C GLU A 194 -4.20 22.31 -1.62
N TYR A 195 -5.23 21.93 -2.39
CA TYR A 195 -6.05 22.83 -3.19
C TYR A 195 -7.45 23.03 -2.61
N PHE A 196 -7.99 22.00 -1.95
CA PHE A 196 -9.33 21.99 -1.38
C PHE A 196 -9.29 21.45 0.06
N GLN A 197 -9.29 22.35 1.04
CA GLN A 197 -9.18 22.01 2.46
C GLN A 197 -10.49 21.49 3.02
N ASN A 198 -11.62 21.96 2.48
CA ASN A 198 -12.96 21.64 2.95
C ASN A 198 -13.96 21.59 1.78
N TYR A 199 -15.20 21.19 2.07
CA TYR A 199 -16.27 21.09 1.08
C TYR A 199 -16.70 22.46 0.50
N ASP A 200 -16.56 23.56 1.24
CA ASP A 200 -16.86 24.90 0.72
C ASP A 200 -15.89 25.32 -0.39
N ASP A 201 -14.62 24.91 -0.33
CA ASP A 201 -13.63 25.19 -1.39
C ASP A 201 -14.06 24.53 -2.71
N PHE A 202 -14.55 23.28 -2.66
CA PHE A 202 -15.09 22.60 -3.83
C PHE A 202 -16.32 23.32 -4.39
N LYS A 203 -17.22 23.81 -3.52
CA LYS A 203 -18.39 24.60 -3.94
C LYS A 203 -17.99 25.92 -4.61
N GLN A 204 -16.98 26.62 -4.08
CA GLN A 204 -16.45 27.84 -4.67
C GLN A 204 -15.87 27.60 -6.06
N ALA A 205 -15.20 26.46 -6.26
CA ALA A 205 -14.74 25.99 -7.56
C ALA A 205 -15.85 25.32 -8.42
N GLN A 206 -17.12 25.47 -8.05
CA GLN A 206 -18.29 24.99 -8.79
C GLN A 206 -18.40 23.47 -8.92
N TYR A 207 -17.71 22.70 -8.07
CA TYR A 207 -17.82 21.26 -8.02
C TYR A 207 -19.06 20.83 -7.23
N THR A 208 -19.90 20.01 -7.87
CA THR A 208 -21.10 19.44 -7.23
C THR A 208 -20.80 18.10 -6.59
N ILE A 209 -21.59 17.70 -5.60
CA ILE A 209 -21.50 16.38 -4.94
C ILE A 209 -21.53 15.24 -5.97
N LYS A 210 -22.36 15.38 -7.01
CA LYS A 210 -22.45 14.39 -8.09
C LYS A 210 -21.12 14.25 -8.83
N VAL A 211 -20.50 15.37 -9.20
CA VAL A 211 -19.18 15.37 -9.87
C VAL A 211 -18.11 14.80 -8.96
N LEU A 212 -18.10 15.16 -7.67
CA LEU A 212 -17.15 14.60 -6.70
C LEU A 212 -17.33 13.09 -6.55
N LYS A 213 -18.57 12.60 -6.49
CA LYS A 213 -18.86 11.15 -6.47
C LYS A 213 -18.35 10.44 -7.71
N GLU A 214 -18.59 11.00 -8.90
CA GLU A 214 -18.09 10.48 -10.19
C GLU A 214 -16.54 10.44 -10.24
N ASN A 215 -15.87 11.37 -9.53
CA ASN A 215 -14.42 11.41 -9.36
C ASN A 215 -13.92 10.58 -8.15
N GLY A 216 -14.77 9.71 -7.61
CA GLY A 216 -14.41 8.71 -6.62
C GLY A 216 -14.50 9.14 -5.16
N PHE A 217 -15.10 10.30 -4.85
CA PHE A 217 -15.37 10.68 -3.46
C PHE A 217 -16.54 9.86 -2.87
N SER A 218 -16.27 9.22 -1.75
CA SER A 218 -17.28 8.58 -0.91
C SER A 218 -18.01 9.62 -0.06
N ALA A 219 -19.24 9.30 0.33
CA ALA A 219 -20.02 10.17 1.19
C ALA A 219 -19.37 10.37 2.57
N LYS A 220 -18.62 9.37 3.08
CA LYS A 220 -17.82 9.49 4.31
C LYS A 220 -16.68 10.52 4.17
N GLU A 221 -15.98 10.53 3.04
CA GLU A 221 -14.93 11.53 2.77
C GLU A 221 -15.54 12.94 2.65
N LEU A 222 -16.64 13.10 1.92
CA LEU A 222 -17.32 14.39 1.80
C LEU A 222 -17.80 14.91 3.16
N LYS A 223 -18.32 14.01 4.02
CA LYS A 223 -18.68 14.34 5.40
C LYS A 223 -17.47 14.78 6.23
N SER A 224 -16.34 14.09 6.10
CA SER A 224 -15.10 14.49 6.79
C SER A 224 -14.56 15.86 6.32
N LEU A 225 -14.95 16.29 5.12
CA LEU A 225 -14.65 17.61 4.57
C LEU A 225 -15.65 18.69 4.98
N GLY A 226 -16.66 18.36 5.80
CA GLY A 226 -17.67 19.31 6.27
C GLY A 226 -18.94 19.38 5.42
N CYS A 227 -19.14 18.46 4.46
CA CYS A 227 -20.40 18.37 3.74
C CYS A 227 -21.52 17.90 4.68
N SER A 228 -22.62 18.65 4.75
CA SER A 228 -23.73 18.36 5.66
C SER A 228 -24.56 17.15 5.20
N GLN A 229 -25.26 16.51 6.15
CA GLN A 229 -26.17 15.42 5.85
C GLN A 229 -27.27 15.84 4.86
N LYS A 230 -27.76 17.06 5.02
CA LYS A 230 -28.80 17.61 4.16
C LYS A 230 -28.28 17.75 2.73
N GLU A 231 -27.10 18.32 2.53
CA GLU A 231 -26.48 18.44 1.20
C GLU A 231 -26.26 17.06 0.54
N LEU A 232 -25.79 16.07 1.30
CA LEU A 232 -25.59 14.71 0.79
C LEU A 232 -26.91 14.02 0.42
N LYS A 233 -27.98 14.20 1.21
CA LYS A 233 -29.32 13.70 0.89
C LYS A 233 -29.90 14.40 -0.34
N ASP A 234 -29.85 15.73 -0.36
CA ASP A 234 -30.42 16.56 -1.42
C ASP A 234 -29.72 16.32 -2.77
N SER A 235 -28.47 15.83 -2.77
CA SER A 235 -27.74 15.46 -3.98
C SER A 235 -28.35 14.27 -4.75
N ASN A 236 -29.12 13.41 -4.08
CA ASN A 236 -29.69 12.17 -4.61
C ASN A 236 -28.71 11.25 -5.37
N CYS A 237 -27.39 11.39 -5.17
CA CYS A 237 -26.40 10.57 -5.86
C CYS A 237 -25.86 9.41 -5.03
N PHE A 238 -26.14 9.36 -3.72
CA PHE A 238 -25.74 8.26 -2.82
C PHE A 238 -26.92 7.34 -2.46
N THR A 239 -26.65 6.05 -2.31
CA THR A 239 -27.64 5.07 -1.87
C THR A 239 -27.92 5.21 -0.37
N ILE A 240 -29.07 4.70 0.06
CA ILE A 240 -29.43 4.69 1.49
C ILE A 240 -28.38 3.90 2.31
N GLU A 241 -27.81 2.84 1.75
CA GLU A 241 -26.75 2.05 2.39
C GLU A 241 -25.46 2.87 2.55
N GLU A 242 -25.01 3.56 1.49
CA GLU A 242 -23.84 4.44 1.55
C GLU A 242 -24.00 5.58 2.57
N LEU A 243 -25.24 6.05 2.79
CA LEU A 243 -25.55 7.10 3.77
C LEU A 243 -25.75 6.60 5.20
N LYS A 244 -26.08 5.31 5.39
CA LYS A 244 -26.29 4.71 6.73
C LYS A 244 -24.99 4.58 7.50
N ASP A 245 -23.88 4.32 6.81
CA ASP A 245 -22.55 4.15 7.41
C ASP A 245 -21.87 5.49 7.77
N ILE A 246 -22.58 6.60 7.61
CA ILE A 246 -22.11 7.94 7.92
C ILE A 246 -22.74 8.38 9.24
N ASP A 247 -21.90 8.47 10.26
CA ASP A 247 -22.31 8.82 11.62
C ASP A 247 -22.58 10.33 11.75
N PHE A 248 -23.71 10.83 11.25
CA PHE A 248 -24.07 12.23 11.43
C PHE A 248 -24.58 12.45 12.87
N ASP A 249 -23.84 13.26 13.63
CA ASP A 249 -24.24 13.76 14.95
C ASP A 249 -25.54 14.58 14.91
#